data_AF-C7QAR5-F1
#
_entry.id   AF-C7QAR5-F1
#
_cell.length_a   1.000
_cell.length_b   1.000
_cell.length_c   1.000
_cell.angle_alpha   90.00
_cell.angle_beta   90.00
_cell.angle_gamma   90.00
#
_symmetry.space_group_name_H-M   'P 1'
#
loop_
_entity.id
_entity.type
_entity.pdbx_description
1 polymer ?
#
loop_
_entity_poly.entity_id
_entity_poly.type
_entity_poly.pdbx_seq_one_letter_code
_entity_poly.pdbx_strand_id
1 'polypeptide(L)'
;MSNENSLLKLNTSITVRLVKTPRPDVEYPVVVRHDDGEHIVVVGPWASDTGARDMGFTVFEPGDVWTEHYWRSRWYSIKEVRDASGAVKGWYCDVTRPPTVRAGDGGGGSDGGGGSDGEGPSLVIGDLDLDLWLSGDTTQILRLDEDEFAESGLTEREPETAAQAVASLDELEAMARCGAFPMLLAW
;
A
#
# COMPACT_ATOMS: atom_id res chain seq x y z
N MET A 1 -0.20 24.09 -11.38
CA MET A 1 -0.74 23.86 -10.03
C MET A 1 -1.41 22.51 -10.09
N SER A 2 -0.68 21.47 -9.70
CA SER A 2 -1.11 20.07 -9.84
C SER A 2 -2.19 19.77 -8.80
N ASN A 3 -3.26 19.09 -9.22
CA ASN A 3 -4.39 18.69 -8.37
C ASN A 3 -3.96 17.56 -7.39
N GLU A 4 -3.05 17.85 -6.46
CA GLU A 4 -2.57 16.86 -5.47
C GLU A 4 -3.65 16.45 -4.45
N ASN A 5 -4.81 17.13 -4.46
CA ASN A 5 -5.90 16.92 -3.51
C ASN A 5 -7.22 16.47 -4.15
N SER A 6 -7.19 15.85 -5.33
CA SER A 6 -8.42 15.30 -5.91
C SER A 6 -8.85 14.06 -5.15
N LEU A 7 -10.09 14.05 -4.66
CA LEU A 7 -10.71 12.85 -4.13
C LEU A 7 -10.86 11.80 -5.23
N LEU A 8 -10.57 10.55 -4.87
CA LEU A 8 -10.81 9.39 -5.71
C LEU A 8 -12.31 9.08 -5.76
N LYS A 9 -12.78 8.67 -6.94
CA LYS A 9 -14.18 8.31 -7.12
C LYS A 9 -14.43 6.93 -6.50
N LEU A 10 -15.47 6.82 -5.68
CA LEU A 10 -15.83 5.54 -5.07
C LEU A 10 -16.29 4.52 -6.13
N ASN A 11 -16.00 3.25 -5.85
CA ASN A 11 -16.34 2.09 -6.69
C ASN A 11 -15.74 2.14 -8.11
N THR A 12 -14.68 2.91 -8.34
CA THR A 12 -13.91 2.87 -9.59
C THR A 12 -12.62 2.09 -9.42
N SER A 13 -12.20 1.41 -10.49
CA SER A 13 -10.88 0.80 -10.58
C SER A 13 -9.82 1.89 -10.76
N ILE A 14 -8.75 1.80 -10.00
CA ILE A 14 -7.54 2.62 -10.10
C ILE A 14 -6.31 1.72 -10.05
N THR A 15 -5.14 2.27 -10.41
CA THR A 15 -3.86 1.57 -10.22
C THR A 15 -3.20 2.04 -8.92
N VAL A 16 -2.80 1.10 -8.06
CA VAL A 16 -1.79 1.38 -7.03
C VAL A 16 -0.42 1.23 -7.68
N ARG A 17 0.45 2.22 -7.48
CA ARG A 17 1.84 2.22 -7.96
C ARG A 17 2.78 2.43 -6.78
N LEU A 18 3.40 1.35 -6.33
CA LEU A 18 4.42 1.37 -5.30
C LEU A 18 5.78 1.61 -5.97
N VAL A 19 6.29 2.82 -5.79
CA VAL A 19 7.58 3.26 -6.33
C VAL A 19 8.67 2.72 -5.42
N LYS A 20 9.49 1.82 -5.96
CA LYS A 20 10.64 1.24 -5.24
C LYS A 20 11.92 1.78 -5.88
N THR A 21 12.98 1.98 -5.10
CA THR A 21 14.28 2.41 -5.65
C THR A 21 15.38 1.77 -4.81
N PRO A 22 16.31 1.00 -5.41
CA PRO A 22 16.56 0.84 -6.85
C PRO A 22 15.75 -0.28 -7.54
N ARG A 23 14.85 -0.94 -6.81
CA ARG A 23 14.04 -2.06 -7.33
C ARG A 23 12.96 -1.57 -8.31
N PRO A 24 12.48 -2.41 -9.25
CA PRO A 24 11.35 -2.04 -10.11
C PRO A 24 10.09 -1.72 -9.31
N ASP A 25 9.32 -0.75 -9.81
CA ASP A 25 8.00 -0.40 -9.27
C ASP A 25 7.04 -1.60 -9.36
N VAL A 26 6.09 -1.65 -8.42
CA VAL A 26 5.02 -2.64 -8.40
C VAL A 26 3.70 -1.94 -8.66
N GLU A 27 2.95 -2.42 -9.65
CA GLU A 27 1.69 -1.83 -10.09
C GLU A 27 0.58 -2.88 -10.14
N TYR A 28 -0.60 -2.54 -9.60
CA TYR A 28 -1.74 -3.45 -9.59
C TYR A 28 -3.08 -2.72 -9.49
N PRO A 29 -4.15 -3.28 -10.07
CA PRO A 29 -5.47 -2.66 -10.04
C PRO A 29 -6.17 -2.93 -8.70
N VAL A 30 -6.86 -1.91 -8.19
CA VAL A 30 -7.69 -1.97 -6.98
C VAL A 30 -8.98 -1.19 -7.20
N VAL A 31 -9.98 -1.41 -6.35
CA VAL A 31 -11.24 -0.66 -6.35
C VAL A 31 -11.31 0.25 -5.13
N VAL A 32 -11.59 1.54 -5.35
CA VAL A 32 -11.76 2.54 -4.29
C VAL A 32 -13.04 2.27 -3.50
N ARG A 33 -12.92 2.24 -2.17
CA ARG A 33 -14.04 2.06 -1.23
C ARG A 33 -14.29 3.28 -0.36
N HIS A 34 -13.24 4.02 -0.04
CA HIS A 34 -13.32 5.25 0.76
C HIS A 34 -12.27 6.25 0.30
N ASP A 35 -12.62 7.54 0.34
CA ASP A 35 -11.69 8.66 0.28
C ASP A 35 -12.37 9.89 0.88
N ASP A 36 -11.97 10.28 2.10
CA ASP A 36 -12.48 11.48 2.78
C ASP A 36 -11.53 12.69 2.67
N GLY A 37 -10.47 12.58 1.87
CA GLY A 37 -9.44 13.60 1.74
C GLY A 37 -8.27 13.43 2.70
N GLU A 38 -8.38 12.58 3.72
CA GLU A 38 -7.26 12.19 4.58
C GLU A 38 -7.00 10.68 4.46
N HIS A 39 -8.03 9.86 4.64
CA HIS A 39 -7.98 8.41 4.60
C HIS A 39 -8.54 7.87 3.29
N ILE A 40 -7.76 7.03 2.62
CA ILE A 40 -8.14 6.32 1.40
C ILE A 40 -8.19 4.82 1.73
N VAL A 41 -9.27 4.16 1.32
CA VAL A 41 -9.39 2.71 1.40
C VAL A 41 -9.64 2.14 0.02
N VAL A 42 -8.81 1.19 -0.37
CA VAL A 42 -8.94 0.44 -1.62
C VAL A 42 -8.97 -1.06 -1.34
N VAL A 43 -9.61 -1.82 -2.24
CA VAL A 43 -9.72 -3.26 -2.11
C VAL A 43 -9.31 -3.92 -3.43
N GLY A 44 -8.44 -4.92 -3.35
CA GLY A 44 -7.99 -5.70 -4.51
C GLY A 44 -7.67 -7.14 -4.14
N PRO A 45 -7.63 -8.05 -5.14
CA PRO A 45 -7.11 -9.39 -4.93
C PRO A 45 -5.58 -9.35 -4.76
N TRP A 46 -5.00 -10.40 -4.17
CA TRP A 46 -3.55 -10.64 -4.22
C TRP A 46 -3.06 -10.59 -5.68
N ALA A 47 -2.21 -9.61 -5.97
CA ALA A 47 -1.72 -9.31 -7.31
C ALA A 47 -0.36 -9.98 -7.54
N SER A 48 -0.35 -11.30 -7.73
CA SER A 48 0.84 -12.03 -8.19
C SER A 48 0.52 -12.91 -9.39
N ASP A 49 1.27 -12.70 -10.48
CA ASP A 49 1.18 -13.50 -11.71
C ASP A 49 1.80 -14.89 -11.55
N THR A 50 2.61 -15.10 -10.51
CA THR A 50 3.33 -16.35 -10.25
C THR A 50 2.60 -17.30 -9.29
N GLY A 51 1.42 -16.91 -8.79
CA GLY A 51 0.61 -17.71 -7.88
C GLY A 51 0.88 -17.45 -6.41
N ALA A 52 0.84 -18.52 -5.60
CA ALA A 52 1.05 -18.40 -4.16
C ALA A 52 2.52 -18.06 -3.84
N ARG A 53 2.72 -17.21 -2.83
CA ARG A 53 4.04 -16.77 -2.37
C ARG A 53 4.18 -17.01 -0.87
N ASP A 54 5.11 -17.89 -0.51
CA ASP A 54 5.50 -18.10 0.88
C ASP A 54 6.51 -17.04 1.31
N MET A 55 6.18 -16.28 2.35
CA MET A 55 7.01 -15.24 2.95
C MET A 55 7.73 -15.72 4.21
N GLY A 56 7.56 -16.99 4.62
CA GLY A 56 8.09 -17.58 5.85
C GLY A 56 7.25 -17.29 7.10
N PHE A 57 6.52 -16.19 7.13
CA PHE A 57 5.58 -15.84 8.22
C PHE A 57 4.10 -15.99 7.80
N THR A 58 3.82 -16.01 6.51
CA THR A 58 2.50 -16.26 5.92
C THR A 58 2.69 -16.68 4.46
N VAL A 59 1.67 -17.34 3.90
CA VAL A 59 1.62 -17.61 2.46
C VAL A 59 0.54 -16.72 1.88
N PHE A 60 0.86 -15.87 0.91
CA PHE A 60 -0.15 -15.14 0.14
C PHE A 60 -0.60 -15.97 -1.04
N GLU A 61 -1.91 -16.08 -1.25
CA GLU A 61 -2.49 -17.03 -2.19
C GLU A 61 -3.42 -16.34 -3.20
N PRO A 62 -3.53 -16.87 -4.43
CA PRO A 62 -4.62 -16.48 -5.32
C PRO A 62 -5.97 -16.65 -4.63
N GLY A 63 -6.76 -15.57 -4.59
CA GLY A 63 -8.04 -15.54 -3.88
C GLY A 63 -7.99 -14.81 -2.54
N ASP A 64 -6.81 -14.52 -2.00
CA ASP A 64 -6.67 -13.57 -0.89
C ASP A 64 -7.16 -12.19 -1.34
N VAL A 65 -7.83 -11.49 -0.44
CA VAL A 65 -8.35 -10.13 -0.62
C VAL A 65 -7.65 -9.19 0.33
N TRP A 66 -7.12 -8.10 -0.22
CA TRP A 66 -6.38 -7.09 0.50
C TRP A 66 -7.26 -5.84 0.61
N THR A 67 -7.51 -5.39 1.84
CA THR A 67 -8.10 -4.09 2.11
C THR A 67 -6.98 -3.17 2.57
N GLU A 68 -6.65 -2.19 1.75
CA GLU A 68 -5.48 -1.35 1.93
C GLU A 68 -5.89 0.05 2.36
N HIS A 69 -5.26 0.53 3.42
CA HIS A 69 -5.53 1.79 4.05
C HIS A 69 -4.32 2.71 3.89
N TYR A 70 -4.57 3.90 3.38
CA TYR A 70 -3.56 4.93 3.16
C TYR A 70 -4.02 6.25 3.78
N TRP A 71 -3.08 7.03 4.31
CA TRP A 71 -3.37 8.34 4.87
C TRP A 71 -2.46 9.40 4.24
N ARG A 72 -3.04 10.52 3.81
CA ARG A 72 -2.27 11.63 3.21
C ARG A 72 -1.37 12.35 4.22
N SER A 73 -1.58 12.14 5.52
CA SER A 73 -0.69 12.66 6.58
C SER A 73 0.26 11.63 7.18
N ARG A 74 0.15 10.34 6.84
CA ARG A 74 0.97 9.28 7.47
C ARG A 74 1.98 8.69 6.50
N TRP A 75 3.04 8.17 7.08
CA TRP A 75 4.20 7.60 6.40
C TRP A 75 4.17 6.08 6.41
N TYR A 76 2.97 5.52 6.30
CA TYR A 76 2.75 4.10 6.18
C TYR A 76 1.40 3.78 5.54
N SER A 77 1.30 2.57 4.99
CA SER A 77 0.05 1.92 4.63
C SER A 77 -0.21 0.76 5.60
N ILE A 78 -1.48 0.35 5.75
CA ILE A 78 -1.85 -0.87 6.46
C ILE A 78 -2.78 -1.69 5.57
N LYS A 79 -2.43 -2.94 5.32
CA LYS A 79 -3.17 -3.84 4.42
C LYS A 79 -3.69 -5.03 5.21
N GLU A 80 -4.99 -5.04 5.47
CA GLU A 80 -5.65 -6.21 6.05
C GLU A 80 -5.80 -7.29 4.98
N VAL A 81 -5.24 -8.47 5.26
CA VAL A 81 -5.26 -9.61 4.34
C VAL A 81 -6.26 -10.64 4.84
N ARG A 82 -7.23 -10.97 3.98
CA ARG A 82 -8.19 -12.05 4.23
C ARG A 82 -8.02 -13.17 3.22
N ASP A 83 -8.17 -14.40 3.66
CA ASP A 83 -8.20 -15.56 2.77
C ASP A 83 -9.48 -15.62 1.93
N ALA A 84 -9.55 -16.58 1.01
CA ALA A 84 -10.71 -16.78 0.14
C ALA A 84 -12.02 -17.12 0.90
N SER A 85 -11.93 -17.54 2.17
CA SER A 85 -13.09 -17.76 3.04
C SER A 85 -13.52 -16.51 3.81
N GLY A 86 -12.69 -15.47 3.81
CA GLY A 86 -12.88 -14.20 4.52
C GLY A 86 -12.20 -14.16 5.90
N ALA A 87 -11.45 -15.19 6.29
CA ALA A 87 -10.72 -15.20 7.56
C ALA A 87 -9.49 -14.28 7.49
N VAL A 88 -9.22 -13.52 8.56
CA VAL A 88 -8.06 -12.62 8.61
C VAL A 88 -6.77 -13.43 8.74
N LYS A 89 -5.87 -13.27 7.77
CA LYS A 89 -4.50 -13.84 7.81
C LYS A 89 -3.56 -12.95 8.61
N GLY A 90 -3.76 -11.63 8.54
CA GLY A 90 -2.99 -10.63 9.27
C GLY A 90 -3.03 -9.26 8.61
N TRP A 91 -2.14 -8.40 9.05
CA TRP A 91 -1.95 -7.05 8.52
C TRP A 91 -0.51 -6.87 8.07
N TYR A 92 -0.33 -6.50 6.81
CA TYR A 92 0.95 -6.12 6.23
C TYR A 92 1.02 -4.60 6.15
N CYS A 93 2.06 -3.99 6.71
CA CYS A 93 2.21 -2.54 6.74
C CYS A 93 3.48 -2.16 6.00
N ASP A 94 3.37 -1.32 4.97
CA ASP A 94 4.56 -0.72 4.34
C ASP A 94 4.85 0.63 5.00
N VAL A 95 6.11 0.90 5.34
CA VAL A 95 6.57 2.26 5.65
C VAL A 95 6.85 2.98 4.34
N THR A 96 6.21 4.14 4.17
CA THR A 96 6.12 4.81 2.87
C THR A 96 6.14 6.33 3.02
N ARG A 97 6.31 7.03 1.91
CA ARG A 97 5.93 8.44 1.80
C ARG A 97 4.40 8.57 1.71
N PRO A 98 3.82 9.69 2.15
CA PRO A 98 2.40 9.93 1.97
C PRO A 98 1.96 9.76 0.51
N PRO A 99 0.80 9.13 0.27
CA PRO A 99 0.34 8.80 -1.07
C PRO A 99 -0.02 10.06 -1.86
N THR A 100 0.18 10.01 -3.18
CA THR A 100 -0.25 11.06 -4.11
C THR A 100 -1.20 10.51 -5.15
N VAL A 101 -2.25 11.27 -5.48
CA VAL A 101 -3.20 10.89 -6.55
C VAL A 101 -2.73 11.52 -7.86
N ARG A 102 -2.56 10.70 -8.90
CA ARG A 102 -2.37 11.16 -10.27
C ARG A 102 -3.65 10.98 -11.06
N ALA A 103 -4.09 12.04 -11.72
CA ALA A 103 -5.20 11.96 -12.66
C ALA A 103 -4.76 11.16 -13.89
N GLY A 104 -5.67 10.33 -14.39
CA GLY A 104 -5.49 9.72 -15.70
C GLY A 104 -5.47 10.77 -16.80
N ASP A 105 -4.75 10.52 -17.88
CA ASP A 105 -4.64 11.44 -19.02
C ASP A 105 -5.94 11.56 -19.83
N GLY A 106 -6.95 10.76 -19.49
CA GLY A 106 -8.32 10.92 -19.95
C GLY A 106 -8.44 10.80 -21.46
N GLY A 107 -7.72 9.84 -22.07
CA GLY A 107 -7.80 9.50 -23.49
C GLY A 107 -9.25 9.51 -23.98
N GLY A 108 -9.66 10.62 -24.58
CA GLY A 108 -10.97 10.79 -25.17
C GLY A 108 -11.06 9.87 -26.37
N GLY A 109 -11.82 8.79 -26.23
CA GLY A 109 -12.04 7.90 -27.36
C GLY A 109 -12.76 8.63 -28.49
N SER A 110 -12.21 8.57 -29.70
CA SER A 110 -13.01 8.53 -30.94
C SER A 110 -12.18 8.34 -32.21
N ASP A 111 -11.68 7.12 -32.48
CA ASP A 111 -11.44 6.61 -33.84
C ASP A 111 -10.67 5.26 -33.87
N GLY A 112 -11.41 4.15 -33.78
CA GLY A 112 -11.25 2.98 -34.65
C GLY A 112 -9.85 2.36 -34.89
N GLY A 113 -8.87 2.54 -34.02
CA GLY A 113 -7.54 1.96 -34.16
C GLY A 113 -6.92 1.69 -32.79
N GLY A 114 -6.58 0.43 -32.53
CA GLY A 114 -5.96 0.01 -31.26
C GLY A 114 -4.70 0.80 -30.96
N GLY A 115 -4.79 1.66 -29.95
CA GLY A 115 -3.71 2.47 -29.39
C GLY A 115 -4.11 2.84 -27.97
N SER A 116 -3.17 2.69 -27.04
CA SER A 116 -3.30 2.77 -25.57
C SER A 116 -4.50 3.58 -25.08
N ASP A 117 -5.48 2.87 -24.49
CA ASP A 117 -6.46 3.49 -23.61
C ASP A 117 -5.69 4.34 -22.60
N GLY A 118 -6.02 5.62 -22.50
CA GLY A 118 -5.36 6.54 -21.59
C GLY A 118 -5.26 5.96 -20.17
N GLU A 119 -4.11 6.13 -19.52
CA GLU A 119 -3.87 5.56 -18.19
C GLU A 119 -4.94 6.09 -17.24
N GLY A 120 -5.62 5.20 -16.51
CA GLY A 120 -6.59 5.59 -15.48
C GLY A 120 -5.93 6.34 -14.32
N PRO A 121 -6.70 6.93 -13.39
CA PRO A 121 -6.12 7.54 -12.20
C PRO A 121 -5.32 6.50 -11.38
N SER A 122 -4.25 6.95 -10.75
CA SER A 122 -3.38 6.11 -9.92
C SER A 122 -3.10 6.71 -8.55
N LEU A 123 -2.94 5.82 -7.57
CA LEU A 123 -2.43 6.13 -6.24
C LEU A 123 -0.95 5.78 -6.23
N VAL A 124 -0.08 6.78 -6.09
CA VAL A 124 1.37 6.62 -6.14
C VAL A 124 1.95 6.73 -4.74
N ILE A 125 2.66 5.69 -4.31
CA ILE A 125 3.23 5.55 -2.97
C ILE A 125 4.73 5.34 -3.10
N GLY A 126 5.54 6.14 -2.41
CA GLY A 126 6.98 5.95 -2.37
C GLY A 126 7.34 4.98 -1.25
N ASP A 127 7.87 3.82 -1.59
CA ASP A 127 8.34 2.80 -0.63
C ASP A 127 9.61 3.28 0.10
N LEU A 128 9.73 2.95 1.39
CA LEU A 128 10.89 3.27 2.22
C LEU A 128 11.53 2.03 2.85
N ASP A 129 11.38 0.87 2.20
CA ASP A 129 12.00 -0.43 2.45
C ASP A 129 11.74 -1.09 3.81
N LEU A 130 11.07 -0.41 4.76
CA LEU A 130 10.72 -0.98 6.07
C LEU A 130 9.28 -1.48 6.07
N ASP A 131 9.07 -2.69 6.59
CA ASP A 131 7.76 -3.32 6.65
C ASP A 131 7.44 -3.88 8.06
N LEU A 132 6.15 -4.01 8.38
CA LEU A 132 5.67 -4.70 9.58
C LEU A 132 4.60 -5.73 9.24
N TRP A 133 4.73 -6.93 9.80
CA TRP A 133 3.66 -7.94 9.81
C TRP A 133 3.07 -8.12 11.21
N LEU A 134 1.74 -8.13 11.30
CA LEU A 134 0.97 -8.59 12.45
C LEU A 134 0.12 -9.80 12.04
N SER A 135 0.30 -10.96 12.68
CA SER A 135 -0.51 -12.15 12.39
C SER A 135 -1.99 -11.95 12.71
N GLY A 136 -2.88 -12.66 12.02
CA GLY A 136 -4.33 -12.54 12.20
C GLY A 136 -4.82 -12.94 13.59
N ASP A 137 -4.06 -13.78 14.30
CA ASP A 137 -4.30 -14.12 15.72
C ASP A 137 -3.68 -13.11 16.70
N THR A 138 -3.02 -12.07 16.19
CA THR A 138 -2.35 -10.98 16.91
C THR A 138 -1.19 -11.40 17.81
N THR A 139 -0.68 -12.63 17.67
CA THR A 139 0.39 -13.15 18.53
C THR A 139 1.80 -12.89 18.02
N GLN A 140 1.95 -12.66 16.71
CA GLN A 140 3.24 -12.46 16.06
C GLN A 140 3.31 -11.06 15.46
N ILE A 141 4.31 -10.29 15.90
CA ILE A 141 4.67 -8.98 15.35
C ILE A 141 6.10 -9.09 14.83
N LEU A 142 6.29 -8.82 13.54
CA LEU A 142 7.59 -8.89 12.88
C LEU A 142 7.90 -7.55 12.22
N ARG A 143 9.09 -7.02 12.48
CA ARG A 143 9.73 -6.05 11.58
C ARG A 143 10.38 -6.83 10.45
N LEU A 144 10.25 -6.31 9.24
CA LEU A 144 10.71 -6.93 8.02
C LEU A 144 11.59 -5.92 7.26
N ASP A 145 12.51 -6.47 6.46
CA ASP A 145 13.34 -5.73 5.49
C ASP A 145 14.21 -4.60 6.10
N GLU A 146 14.55 -4.71 7.40
CA GLU A 146 15.48 -3.79 8.08
C GLU A 146 16.90 -3.82 7.46
N ASP A 147 17.30 -4.95 6.89
CA ASP A 147 18.53 -5.11 6.11
C ASP A 147 18.44 -4.42 4.76
N GLU A 148 17.33 -4.57 4.03
CA GLU A 148 17.09 -3.84 2.78
C GLU A 148 17.13 -2.31 3.02
N PHE A 149 16.49 -1.83 4.08
CA PHE A 149 16.53 -0.42 4.48
C PHE A 149 17.96 0.06 4.78
N ALA A 150 18.74 -0.73 5.54
CA ALA A 150 20.13 -0.39 5.86
C ALA A 150 21.02 -0.32 4.61
N GLU A 151 20.75 -1.17 3.61
CA GLU A 151 21.49 -1.22 2.34
C GLU A 151 20.96 -0.24 1.28
N SER A 152 19.77 0.34 1.47
CA SER A 152 19.12 1.25 0.54
C SER A 152 19.94 2.52 0.24
N GLY A 153 20.81 2.94 1.17
CA GLY A 153 21.52 4.21 1.17
C GLY A 153 20.62 5.43 1.43
N LEU A 154 19.39 5.23 1.91
CA LEU A 154 18.45 6.31 2.21
C LEU A 154 18.96 7.17 3.38
N THR A 155 19.58 6.56 4.39
CA THR A 155 20.13 7.26 5.56
C THR A 155 21.14 8.33 5.17
N GLU A 156 21.98 8.07 4.16
CA GLU A 156 22.96 9.03 3.66
C GLU A 156 22.36 10.05 2.70
N ARG A 157 21.45 9.62 1.81
CA ARG A 157 20.86 10.51 0.80
C ARG A 157 19.84 11.48 1.39
N GLU A 158 19.02 10.99 2.32
CA GLU A 158 17.87 11.68 2.89
C GLU A 158 17.68 11.34 4.38
N PRO A 159 18.56 11.85 5.26
CA PRO A 159 18.57 11.46 6.68
C PRO A 159 17.25 11.77 7.41
N GLU A 160 16.57 12.86 7.05
CA GLU A 160 15.26 13.21 7.64
C GLU A 160 14.16 12.21 7.21
N THR A 161 14.13 11.83 5.93
CA THR A 161 13.22 10.79 5.42
C THR A 161 13.49 9.44 6.11
N ALA A 162 14.77 9.06 6.26
CA ALA A 162 15.15 7.83 6.95
C ALA A 162 14.72 7.83 8.44
N ALA A 163 14.92 8.95 9.15
CA ALA A 163 14.46 9.08 10.53
C ALA A 163 12.93 8.98 10.64
N GLN A 164 12.20 9.58 9.70
CA GLN A 164 10.74 9.48 9.64
C GLN A 164 10.28 8.05 9.34
N ALA A 165 10.98 7.31 8.49
CA ALA A 165 10.68 5.91 8.21
C ALA A 165 10.81 5.05 9.47
N VAL A 166 11.92 5.17 10.20
CA VAL A 166 12.15 4.44 11.46
C VAL A 166 11.08 4.80 12.52
N ALA A 167 10.78 6.09 12.68
CA ALA A 167 9.73 6.53 13.62
C ALA A 167 8.34 5.99 13.26
N SER A 168 8.05 5.85 11.96
CA SER A 168 6.79 5.30 11.45
C SER A 168 6.68 3.80 11.72
N LEU A 169 7.79 3.06 11.57
CA LEU A 169 7.86 1.65 11.95
C LEU A 169 7.66 1.46 13.46
N ASP A 170 8.29 2.29 14.28
CA ASP A 170 8.10 2.30 15.74
C ASP A 170 6.63 2.56 16.12
N GLU A 171 5.98 3.51 15.45
CA GLU A 171 4.56 3.83 15.64
C GLU A 171 3.66 2.64 15.28
N LEU A 172 3.89 2.01 14.12
CA LEU A 172 3.17 0.82 13.67
C LEU A 172 3.29 -0.33 14.68
N GLU A 173 4.51 -0.62 15.13
CA GLU A 173 4.74 -1.67 16.12
C GLU A 173 4.05 -1.36 17.45
N ALA A 174 4.09 -0.11 17.92
CA ALA A 174 3.39 0.31 19.13
C ALA A 174 1.87 0.13 19.01
N MET A 175 1.30 0.50 17.86
CA MET A 175 -0.13 0.31 17.56
C MET A 175 -0.50 -1.18 17.48
N ALA A 176 0.35 -2.02 16.89
CA ALA A 176 0.15 -3.46 16.84
C ALA A 176 0.15 -4.07 18.26
N ARG A 177 1.10 -3.66 19.11
CA ARG A 177 1.22 -4.13 20.51
C ARG A 177 0.02 -3.73 21.39
N CYS A 178 -0.61 -2.58 21.13
CA CYS A 178 -1.76 -2.13 21.89
C CYS A 178 -3.12 -2.51 21.27
N GLY A 179 -3.11 -3.24 20.13
CA GLY A 179 -4.33 -3.70 19.48
C GLY A 179 -5.16 -2.57 18.83
N ALA A 180 -4.53 -1.49 18.39
CA ALA A 180 -5.21 -0.31 17.87
C ALA A 180 -5.73 -0.45 16.43
N PHE A 181 -5.27 -1.46 15.68
CA PHE A 181 -5.58 -1.60 14.25
C PHE A 181 -7.09 -1.65 13.96
N PRO A 182 -7.93 -2.49 14.62
CA PRO A 182 -9.36 -2.54 14.31
C PRO A 182 -10.08 -1.19 14.43
N MET A 183 -9.68 -0.35 15.39
CA MET A 183 -10.25 0.99 15.57
C MET A 183 -9.74 1.97 14.52
N LEU A 184 -8.45 1.90 14.17
CA LEU A 184 -7.82 2.77 13.18
C LEU A 184 -8.34 2.49 11.76
N LEU A 185 -8.64 1.23 11.46
CA LEU A 185 -9.04 0.77 10.14
C LEU A 185 -10.55 0.82 9.92
N ALA A 186 -11.34 1.37 10.86
CA ALA A 186 -12.77 1.59 10.66
C ALA A 186 -12.99 2.80 9.72
N TRP A 187 -13.82 2.63 8.69
CA TRP A 187 -14.19 3.64 7.69
C TRP A 187 -15.69 3.58 7.36
#